data_AF-A0A7W0NDF2-F1
#
_entry.id   AF-A0A7W0NDF2-F1
#
_cell.length_a   1.000
_cell.length_b   1.000
_cell.length_c   1.000
_cell.angle_alpha   90.00
_cell.angle_beta   90.00
_cell.angle_gamma   90.00
#
_symmetry.space_group_name_H-M   'P 1'
#
loop_
_entity.id
_entity.type
_entity.pdbx_description
1 polymer ?
#
loop_
_entity_poly.entity_id
_entity_poly.type
_entity_poly.pdbx_seq_one_letter_code
_entity_poly.pdbx_strand_id
1 'polypeptide(L)'
;MTDTPGAIPVLAVSDEIDARIYSATLRERMGEVRLVISCGDLPARYLEFLADALDQPVYYVLGNHAEELTRRGNRGDAYHPLGCVDLGGKVVRDASTGLILAGLPGSPKYCEAEPEQYSEWGMTALIIRMLPRLGWNKVRHGRALDVLISHAPPRDVNDGRDHAHRGFKITRRFLRWFGPRYHLHGHVHRYDRSQPNTTTFLGTEVINVHPYQALALHIPALGPSSTSETAINHSPATLPVTERRA
;
A
#
# COMPACT_ATOMS: atom_id res chain seq x y z
N MET A 1 15.31 -7.90 -8.80
CA MET A 1 13.99 -8.53 -8.88
C MET A 1 13.76 -8.89 -10.34
N THR A 2 13.38 -10.13 -10.64
CA THR A 2 13.00 -10.53 -12.00
C THR A 2 11.77 -9.73 -12.40
N ASP A 3 11.83 -9.08 -13.56
CA ASP A 3 10.77 -8.27 -14.12
C ASP A 3 9.60 -9.19 -14.53
N THR A 4 8.65 -9.39 -13.60
CA THR A 4 7.42 -10.12 -13.89
C THR A 4 6.44 -9.12 -14.52
N PRO A 5 6.05 -9.28 -15.79
CA PRO A 5 5.17 -8.33 -16.46
C PRO A 5 3.87 -8.13 -15.67
N GLY A 6 3.57 -6.87 -15.31
CA GLY A 6 2.36 -6.50 -14.55
C GLY A 6 2.50 -6.52 -13.02
N ALA A 7 3.69 -6.81 -12.49
CA ALA A 7 3.99 -6.60 -11.08
C ALA A 7 4.30 -5.12 -10.79
N ILE A 8 3.74 -4.58 -9.71
CA ILE A 8 4.01 -3.23 -9.25
C ILE A 8 4.98 -3.32 -8.07
N PRO A 9 6.26 -2.91 -8.22
CA PRO A 9 7.21 -2.97 -7.13
C PRO A 9 6.95 -1.86 -6.12
N VAL A 10 6.85 -2.25 -4.85
CA VAL A 10 6.47 -1.38 -3.73
C VAL A 10 7.46 -1.55 -2.60
N LEU A 11 7.90 -0.43 -2.02
CA LEU A 11 8.60 -0.43 -0.75
C LEU A 11 7.59 -0.15 0.37
N ALA A 12 7.36 -1.12 1.25
CA ALA A 12 6.52 -0.95 2.43
C ALA A 12 7.38 -0.82 3.69
N VAL A 13 7.07 0.10 4.60
CA VAL A 13 7.82 0.40 5.83
C VAL A 13 6.87 0.60 7.01
N SER A 14 7.32 0.31 8.24
CA SER A 14 6.56 0.63 9.46
C SER A 14 7.45 0.60 10.71
N ASP A 15 7.03 1.33 11.75
CA ASP A 15 7.47 1.27 13.16
C ASP A 15 8.95 1.56 13.48
N GLU A 16 9.90 1.18 12.63
CA GLU A 16 11.33 1.31 12.87
C GLU A 16 12.07 1.76 11.60
N ILE A 17 12.95 2.75 11.77
CA ILE A 17 13.85 3.18 10.70
C ILE A 17 14.93 2.13 10.51
N ASP A 18 14.93 1.47 9.37
CA ASP A 18 15.98 0.52 9.00
C ASP A 18 17.13 1.24 8.27
N ALA A 19 18.36 1.12 8.78
CA ALA A 19 19.55 1.75 8.18
C ALA A 19 19.85 1.30 6.73
N ARG A 20 19.33 0.15 6.30
CA ARG A 20 19.45 -0.31 4.90
C ARG A 20 18.52 0.48 3.97
N ILE A 21 17.43 1.00 4.51
CA ILE A 21 16.47 1.84 3.78
C ILE A 21 16.85 3.32 3.92
N TYR A 22 17.20 3.76 5.13
CA TYR A 22 17.69 5.12 5.38
C TYR A 22 19.15 5.29 4.97
N SER A 23 19.42 5.20 3.67
CA SER A 23 20.76 5.22 3.09
C SER A 23 20.78 5.90 1.73
N ALA A 24 21.88 6.58 1.41
CA ALA A 24 22.11 7.14 0.06
C ALA A 24 22.09 6.07 -1.05
N THR A 25 22.34 4.80 -0.71
CA THR A 25 22.32 3.66 -1.65
C THR A 25 20.95 3.01 -1.80
N LEU A 26 19.88 3.63 -1.26
CA LEU A 26 18.53 3.07 -1.25
C LEU A 26 18.06 2.62 -2.64
N ARG A 27 18.19 3.49 -3.66
CA ARG A 27 17.74 3.22 -5.02
C ARG A 27 18.49 2.03 -5.65
N GLU A 28 19.79 1.92 -5.39
CA GLU A 28 20.62 0.80 -5.86
C GLU A 28 20.20 -0.53 -5.22
N ARG A 29 19.80 -0.50 -3.94
CA ARG A 29 19.43 -1.69 -3.16
C ARG A 29 18.02 -2.17 -3.44
N MET A 30 17.06 -1.25 -3.55
CA MET A 30 15.65 -1.59 -3.73
C MET A 30 15.25 -1.73 -5.20
N GLY A 31 16.10 -1.28 -6.13
CA GLY A 31 15.82 -1.30 -7.55
C GLY A 31 14.69 -0.34 -7.91
N GLU A 32 13.92 -0.69 -8.92
CA GLU A 32 12.78 0.11 -9.37
C GLU A 32 11.63 -0.05 -8.36
N VAL A 33 11.34 1.01 -7.62
CA VAL A 33 10.16 1.14 -6.78
C VAL A 33 9.19 2.09 -7.48
N ARG A 34 7.90 1.75 -7.51
CA ARG A 34 6.85 2.58 -8.15
C ARG A 34 5.96 3.32 -7.16
N LEU A 35 5.97 2.92 -5.90
CA LEU A 35 5.37 3.67 -4.80
C LEU A 35 5.93 3.18 -3.46
N VAL A 36 5.84 4.04 -2.45
CA VAL A 36 6.18 3.72 -1.07
C VAL A 36 4.89 3.69 -0.24
N ILE A 37 4.79 2.71 0.66
CA ILE A 37 3.68 2.59 1.62
C ILE A 37 4.24 2.58 3.04
N SER A 38 3.84 3.55 3.87
CA SER A 38 4.08 3.52 5.31
C SER A 38 2.84 3.03 6.06
N CYS A 39 3.04 2.02 6.91
CA CYS A 39 2.00 1.51 7.81
C CYS A 39 2.06 2.14 9.21
N GLY A 40 2.68 3.32 9.36
CA GLY A 40 2.64 4.10 10.60
C GLY A 40 3.85 3.95 11.51
N ASP A 41 3.87 4.80 12.53
CA ASP A 41 4.92 5.00 13.54
C ASP A 41 6.31 5.18 12.94
N LEU A 42 6.39 6.08 11.95
CA LEU A 42 7.65 6.52 11.36
C LEU A 42 7.78 8.05 11.39
N PRO A 43 8.97 8.59 11.72
CA PRO A 43 9.17 10.03 11.74
C PRO A 43 8.94 10.70 10.39
N ALA A 44 8.34 11.90 10.38
CA ALA A 44 8.07 12.66 9.15
C ALA A 44 9.29 12.79 8.23
N ARG A 45 10.46 13.07 8.81
CA ARG A 45 11.74 13.22 8.09
C ARG A 45 12.14 11.97 7.31
N TYR A 46 11.73 10.80 7.79
CA TYR A 46 12.04 9.54 7.13
C TYR A 46 11.15 9.35 5.90
N LEU A 47 9.85 9.63 6.03
CA LEU A 47 8.92 9.58 4.89
C LEU A 47 9.27 10.61 3.81
N GLU A 48 9.63 11.83 4.21
CA GLU A 48 10.13 12.87 3.30
C GLU A 48 11.40 12.42 2.58
N PHE A 49 12.37 11.83 3.30
CA PHE A 49 13.55 11.26 2.69
C PHE A 49 13.21 10.17 1.66
N LEU A 50 12.24 9.29 1.94
CA LEU A 50 11.82 8.25 0.99
C LEU A 50 11.18 8.86 -0.26
N ALA A 51 10.35 9.89 -0.09
CA ALA A 51 9.76 10.63 -1.21
C ALA A 51 10.85 11.22 -2.11
N ASP A 52 11.82 11.91 -1.52
CA ASP A 52 12.90 12.59 -2.25
C ASP A 52 13.89 11.60 -2.89
N ALA A 53 14.34 10.58 -2.15
CA ALA A 53 15.37 9.65 -2.61
C ALA A 53 14.87 8.73 -3.74
N LEU A 54 13.59 8.33 -3.67
CA LEU A 54 12.98 7.46 -4.68
C LEU A 54 12.26 8.24 -5.77
N ASP A 55 11.94 9.52 -5.56
CA ASP A 55 11.14 10.33 -6.48
C ASP A 55 9.83 9.60 -6.87
N GLN A 56 9.14 9.08 -5.85
CA GLN A 56 7.93 8.27 -5.98
C GLN A 56 6.87 8.69 -4.96
N PRO A 57 5.58 8.48 -5.23
CA PRO A 57 4.53 8.79 -4.27
C PRO A 57 4.69 7.96 -2.99
N VAL A 58 4.62 8.63 -1.85
CA VAL A 58 4.60 8.01 -0.52
C VAL A 58 3.19 8.11 0.05
N TYR A 59 2.57 6.97 0.27
CA TYR A 59 1.28 6.86 0.96
C TYR A 59 1.51 6.41 2.39
N TYR A 60 0.84 7.03 3.36
CA TYR A 60 0.99 6.64 4.75
C TYR A 60 -0.33 6.66 5.51
N VAL A 61 -0.35 5.92 6.61
CA VAL A 61 -1.32 6.09 7.70
C VAL A 61 -0.56 6.45 8.96
N LEU A 62 -1.20 7.16 9.88
CA LEU A 62 -0.61 7.40 11.20
C LEU A 62 -0.54 6.09 11.98
N GLY A 63 0.57 5.88 12.69
CA GLY A 63 0.64 4.87 13.73
C GLY A 63 0.04 5.38 15.05
N ASN A 64 0.03 4.57 16.10
CA ASN A 64 -0.61 4.99 17.35
C ASN A 64 0.19 6.08 18.08
N HIS A 65 1.51 6.11 17.92
CA HIS A 65 2.39 7.15 18.45
C HIS A 65 2.37 8.42 17.60
N ALA A 66 1.82 8.34 16.38
CA ALA A 66 1.77 9.41 15.40
C ALA A 66 3.14 10.09 15.21
N GLU A 67 4.20 9.28 15.10
CA GLU A 67 5.56 9.78 14.89
C GLU A 67 5.69 10.60 13.60
N GLU A 68 4.76 10.41 12.66
CA GLU A 68 4.63 11.21 11.45
C GLU A 68 4.33 12.68 11.75
N LEU A 69 3.79 13.00 12.93
CA LEU A 69 3.38 14.34 13.35
C LEU A 69 4.37 15.00 14.32
N THR A 70 5.59 14.44 14.44
CA THR A 70 6.66 14.88 15.35
C THR A 70 7.14 16.32 15.15
N ARG A 71 6.93 16.93 13.97
CA ARG A 71 7.32 18.32 13.72
C ARG A 71 6.19 19.28 14.10
N ARG A 72 6.50 20.23 14.98
CA ARG A 72 5.59 21.34 15.32
C ARG A 72 5.98 22.59 14.55
N GLY A 73 5.03 23.18 13.85
CA GLY A 73 5.22 24.49 13.23
C GLY A 73 5.35 25.62 14.26
N ASN A 74 5.68 26.84 13.81
CA ASN A 74 5.82 28.02 14.68
C ASN A 74 4.56 28.36 15.51
N ARG A 75 3.40 27.81 15.16
CA ARG A 75 2.13 27.97 15.88
C ARG A 75 1.75 26.78 16.76
N GLY A 76 2.62 25.77 16.87
CA GLY A 76 2.38 24.55 17.63
C GLY A 76 1.60 23.45 16.89
N ASP A 77 1.13 23.73 15.67
CA ASP A 77 0.42 22.76 14.82
C ASP A 77 1.35 21.62 14.40
N ALA A 78 0.84 20.39 14.48
CA ALA A 78 1.54 19.21 14.02
C ALA A 78 1.59 19.19 12.50
N TYR A 79 2.76 18.93 11.94
CA TYR A 79 2.99 19.00 10.50
C TYR A 79 3.04 17.59 9.90
N HIS A 80 2.19 17.36 8.91
CA HIS A 80 2.17 16.13 8.12
C HIS A 80 3.39 16.08 7.17
N PRO A 81 4.04 14.92 6.95
CA PRO A 81 5.21 14.80 6.09
C PRO A 81 5.00 15.46 4.70
N LEU A 82 5.94 16.32 4.29
CA LEU A 82 5.92 16.97 2.97
C LEU A 82 5.97 15.93 1.85
N GLY A 83 5.26 16.19 0.74
CA GLY A 83 5.28 15.33 -0.43
C GLY A 83 4.62 13.95 -0.25
N CYS A 84 4.05 13.68 0.93
CA CYS A 84 3.42 12.41 1.25
C CYS A 84 1.89 12.54 1.33
N VAL A 85 1.17 11.44 1.08
CA VAL A 85 -0.29 11.39 1.07
C VAL A 85 -0.82 10.58 2.25
N ASP A 86 -1.47 11.27 3.19
CA ASP A 86 -2.19 10.64 4.30
C ASP A 86 -3.44 9.91 3.81
N LEU A 87 -3.50 8.61 4.04
CA LEU A 87 -4.62 7.74 3.70
C LEU A 87 -5.62 7.53 4.86
N GLY A 88 -5.43 8.13 6.03
CA GLY A 88 -6.28 7.96 7.21
C GLY A 88 -7.78 8.16 6.95
N GLY A 89 -8.52 7.04 6.91
CA GLY A 89 -9.95 7.02 6.59
C GLY A 89 -10.28 7.51 5.17
N LYS A 90 -9.33 7.45 4.23
CA LYS A 90 -9.47 7.92 2.85
C LYS A 90 -9.29 6.74 1.89
N VAL A 91 -9.82 6.92 0.68
CA VAL A 91 -9.65 6.01 -0.44
C VAL A 91 -9.06 6.80 -1.60
N VAL A 92 -7.90 6.41 -2.08
CA VAL A 92 -7.15 7.13 -3.11
C VAL A 92 -6.82 6.17 -4.24
N ARG A 93 -6.99 6.61 -5.48
CA ARG A 93 -6.47 5.87 -6.63
C ARG A 93 -5.16 6.52 -7.04
N ASP A 94 -4.07 5.77 -6.99
CA ASP A 94 -2.78 6.23 -7.49
C ASP A 94 -2.88 6.45 -9.01
N ALA A 95 -2.39 7.60 -9.46
CA ALA A 95 -2.47 7.98 -10.86
C ALA A 95 -1.46 7.20 -11.73
N SER A 96 -0.30 6.86 -11.17
CA SER A 96 0.81 6.27 -11.92
C SER A 96 0.65 4.76 -12.15
N THR A 97 0.16 4.04 -11.14
CA THR A 97 -0.04 2.58 -11.17
C THR A 97 -1.50 2.20 -11.38
N GLY A 98 -2.43 3.11 -11.08
CA GLY A 98 -3.87 2.82 -11.12
C GLY A 98 -4.38 2.02 -9.91
N LEU A 99 -3.53 1.74 -8.91
CA LEU A 99 -3.91 1.06 -7.67
C LEU A 99 -4.96 1.86 -6.91
N ILE A 100 -5.96 1.17 -6.39
CA ILE A 100 -6.93 1.73 -5.45
C ILE A 100 -6.51 1.37 -4.03
N LEU A 101 -6.15 2.39 -3.26
CA LEU A 101 -5.59 2.32 -1.91
C LEU A 101 -6.60 2.84 -0.89
N ALA A 102 -6.55 2.30 0.33
CA ALA A 102 -7.36 2.73 1.46
C ALA A 102 -6.52 2.68 2.75
N GLY A 103 -6.71 3.64 3.65
CA GLY A 103 -5.95 3.72 4.89
C GLY A 103 -6.81 3.66 6.16
N LEU A 104 -6.39 2.87 7.15
CA LEU A 104 -6.94 2.84 8.51
C LEU A 104 -5.83 3.14 9.53
N PRO A 105 -5.81 4.32 10.15
CA PRO A 105 -4.72 4.73 11.05
C PRO A 105 -4.86 4.09 12.44
N GLY A 106 -3.77 4.18 13.21
CA GLY A 106 -3.77 3.95 14.64
C GLY A 106 -3.98 2.51 15.09
N SER A 107 -4.17 2.36 16.40
CA SER A 107 -4.33 1.08 17.10
C SER A 107 -5.59 1.06 17.96
N PRO A 108 -6.00 -0.10 18.53
CA PRO A 108 -7.01 -0.11 19.56
C PRO A 108 -6.61 0.73 20.75
N LYS A 109 -7.61 1.32 21.41
CA LYS A 109 -7.37 2.07 22.63
C LYS A 109 -6.87 1.19 23.77
N TYR A 110 -5.65 1.43 24.25
CA TYR A 110 -5.05 0.77 25.40
C TYR A 110 -4.49 1.76 26.44
N CYS A 111 -4.34 3.04 26.10
CA CYS A 111 -4.00 4.10 27.05
C CYS A 111 -4.57 5.47 26.60
N GLU A 112 -4.48 6.48 27.47
CA GLU A 112 -5.00 7.83 27.19
C GLU A 112 -3.93 8.79 26.63
N ALA A 113 -2.65 8.40 26.68
CA ALA A 113 -1.53 9.29 26.36
C ALA A 113 -1.22 9.39 24.86
N GLU A 114 -1.61 8.40 24.08
CA GLU A 114 -1.26 8.30 22.66
C GLU A 114 -2.34 8.93 21.76
N PRO A 115 -1.94 9.66 20.71
CA PRO A 115 -2.86 10.50 19.93
C PRO A 115 -3.79 9.70 19.02
N GLU A 116 -3.34 8.57 18.47
CA GLU A 116 -4.02 7.86 17.37
C GLU A 116 -4.51 6.48 17.82
N GLN A 117 -5.40 6.49 18.82
CA GLN A 117 -6.04 5.29 19.35
C GLN A 117 -7.55 5.31 19.16
N TYR A 118 -8.10 4.18 18.72
CA TYR A 118 -9.50 4.07 18.31
C TYR A 118 -10.25 2.98 19.10
N SER A 119 -11.52 3.25 19.37
CA SER A 119 -12.48 2.19 19.71
C SER A 119 -12.93 1.48 18.43
N GLU A 120 -13.54 0.29 18.56
CA GLU A 120 -14.21 -0.38 17.43
C GLU A 120 -15.23 0.54 16.74
N TRP A 121 -15.96 1.36 17.50
CA TRP A 121 -16.90 2.34 16.96
C TRP A 121 -16.21 3.46 16.19
N GLY A 122 -15.11 4.00 16.72
CA GLY A 122 -14.32 5.02 16.03
C GLY A 122 -13.76 4.51 14.71
N MET A 123 -13.19 3.30 14.72
CA MET A 123 -12.69 2.65 13.50
C MET A 123 -13.83 2.33 12.51
N THR A 124 -15.00 1.94 13.02
CA THR A 124 -16.20 1.73 12.19
C THR A 124 -16.65 3.02 11.52
N ALA A 125 -16.63 4.16 12.21
CA ALA A 125 -17.00 5.45 11.64
C ALA A 125 -16.07 5.86 10.48
N LEU A 126 -14.75 5.62 10.62
CA LEU A 126 -13.79 5.84 9.52
C LEU A 126 -14.13 4.98 8.30
N ILE A 127 -14.39 3.69 8.52
CA ILE A 127 -14.77 2.78 7.44
C ILE A 127 -16.07 3.23 6.75
N ILE A 128 -17.08 3.65 7.51
CA ILE A 128 -18.36 4.14 6.97
C ILE A 128 -18.13 5.34 6.04
N ARG A 129 -17.24 6.26 6.42
CA ARG A 129 -16.87 7.43 5.61
C ARG A 129 -16.23 7.06 4.27
N MET A 130 -15.60 5.88 4.19
CA MET A 130 -14.95 5.38 2.97
C MET A 130 -15.93 4.66 2.02
N LEU A 131 -17.07 4.15 2.53
CA LEU A 131 -18.01 3.34 1.76
C LEU A 131 -18.50 4.00 0.45
N PRO A 132 -18.86 5.30 0.41
CA PRO A 132 -19.32 5.92 -0.83
C PRO A 132 -18.27 5.87 -1.95
N ARG A 133 -16.99 6.09 -1.59
CA ARG A 133 -15.88 6.10 -2.56
C ARG A 133 -15.49 4.69 -2.99
N LEU A 134 -15.55 3.71 -2.10
CA LEU A 134 -15.39 2.29 -2.43
C LEU A 134 -16.49 1.82 -3.39
N GLY A 135 -17.74 2.21 -3.13
CA GLY A 135 -18.88 1.94 -4.01
C GLY A 135 -18.71 2.57 -5.40
N TRP A 136 -18.32 3.84 -5.45
CA TRP A 136 -18.02 4.54 -6.70
C TRP A 136 -16.93 3.83 -7.51
N ASN A 137 -15.84 3.44 -6.86
CA ASN A 137 -14.75 2.72 -7.51
C ASN A 137 -15.22 1.39 -8.09
N LYS A 138 -16.05 0.65 -7.35
CA LYS A 138 -16.63 -0.62 -7.82
C LYS A 138 -17.44 -0.43 -9.10
N VAL A 139 -18.24 0.64 -9.18
CA VAL A 139 -19.04 0.96 -10.38
C VAL A 139 -18.14 1.43 -11.53
N ARG A 140 -17.19 2.33 -11.26
CA ARG A 140 -16.38 3.00 -12.29
C ARG A 140 -15.23 2.15 -12.83
N HIS A 141 -14.68 1.26 -12.02
CA HIS A 141 -13.45 0.49 -12.30
C HIS A 141 -13.65 -1.03 -12.18
N GLY A 142 -14.85 -1.50 -11.84
CA GLY A 142 -15.14 -2.92 -11.61
C GLY A 142 -14.55 -3.48 -10.31
N ARG A 143 -13.86 -2.66 -9.51
CA ARG A 143 -13.22 -3.06 -8.25
C ARG A 143 -13.27 -1.93 -7.23
N ALA A 144 -13.52 -2.28 -5.97
CA ALA A 144 -13.66 -1.31 -4.89
C ALA A 144 -12.32 -0.86 -4.32
N LEU A 145 -11.39 -1.81 -4.17
CA LEU A 145 -10.11 -1.63 -3.48
C LEU A 145 -9.09 -2.69 -3.93
N ASP A 146 -7.83 -2.30 -4.08
CA ASP A 146 -6.72 -3.21 -4.41
C ASP A 146 -5.85 -3.49 -3.17
N VAL A 147 -5.49 -2.45 -2.41
CA VAL A 147 -4.61 -2.56 -1.23
C VAL A 147 -5.22 -1.81 -0.05
N LEU A 148 -5.41 -2.51 1.07
CA LEU A 148 -5.67 -1.88 2.36
C LEU A 148 -4.34 -1.63 3.08
N ILE A 149 -4.17 -0.43 3.62
CA ILE A 149 -3.05 -0.05 4.48
C ILE A 149 -3.64 0.22 5.86
N SER A 150 -3.10 -0.40 6.90
CA SER A 150 -3.45 -0.02 8.27
C SER A 150 -2.24 -0.04 9.18
N HIS A 151 -2.31 0.66 10.30
CA HIS A 151 -1.28 0.49 11.31
C HIS A 151 -1.50 -0.82 12.08
N ALA A 152 -2.62 -0.92 12.81
CA ALA A 152 -2.98 -2.16 13.49
C ALA A 152 -3.49 -3.26 12.54
N PRO A 153 -3.25 -4.55 12.87
CA PRO A 153 -3.74 -5.69 12.10
C PRO A 153 -5.26 -5.89 12.17
N PRO A 154 -5.85 -6.76 11.32
CA PRO A 154 -7.19 -7.29 11.56
C PRO A 154 -7.20 -8.20 12.79
N ARG A 155 -8.33 -8.24 13.50
CA ARG A 155 -8.48 -9.14 14.66
C ARG A 155 -8.32 -10.60 14.25
N ASP A 156 -7.55 -11.37 15.03
CA ASP A 156 -7.27 -12.80 14.86
C ASP A 156 -6.50 -13.14 13.56
N VAL A 157 -5.85 -12.15 12.93
CA VAL A 157 -5.01 -12.33 11.73
C VAL A 157 -3.77 -11.46 11.89
N ASN A 158 -2.60 -12.08 12.08
CA ASN A 158 -1.33 -11.40 12.36
C ASN A 158 -1.34 -10.47 13.60
N ASP A 159 -2.31 -10.61 14.50
CA ASP A 159 -2.41 -9.78 15.70
C ASP A 159 -1.79 -10.43 16.94
N GLY A 160 -1.60 -9.61 17.98
CA GLY A 160 -1.03 -10.03 19.26
C GLY A 160 -2.10 -10.50 20.26
N ARG A 161 -1.65 -11.20 21.29
CA ARG A 161 -2.51 -11.66 22.39
C ARG A 161 -2.80 -10.55 23.40
N ASP A 162 -1.83 -9.66 23.60
CA ASP A 162 -1.94 -8.54 24.51
C ASP A 162 -2.89 -7.46 23.97
N HIS A 163 -3.31 -6.54 24.84
CA HIS A 163 -4.33 -5.58 24.50
C HIS A 163 -3.88 -4.56 23.44
N ALA A 164 -2.60 -4.16 23.47
CA ALA A 164 -2.08 -3.13 22.57
C ALA A 164 -2.01 -3.65 21.14
N HIS A 165 -1.54 -4.88 20.94
CA HIS A 165 -1.33 -5.46 19.62
C HIS A 165 -2.52 -6.25 19.06
N ARG A 166 -3.67 -6.26 19.75
CA ARG A 166 -4.90 -6.85 19.21
C ARG A 166 -5.34 -6.12 17.94
N GLY A 167 -5.87 -6.86 16.99
CA GLY A 167 -6.46 -6.25 15.80
C GLY A 167 -7.90 -5.79 16.02
N PHE A 168 -8.42 -5.04 15.04
CA PHE A 168 -9.82 -4.62 15.02
C PHE A 168 -10.74 -5.67 14.37
N LYS A 169 -11.88 -5.95 15.02
CA LYS A 169 -12.93 -6.82 14.47
C LYS A 169 -13.54 -6.19 13.23
N ILE A 170 -13.73 -4.86 13.24
CA ILE A 170 -14.27 -4.17 12.08
C ILE A 170 -13.32 -4.22 10.88
N THR A 171 -11.99 -4.14 11.07
CA THR A 171 -11.01 -4.32 10.00
C THR A 171 -11.08 -5.72 9.39
N ARG A 172 -11.19 -6.76 10.23
CA ARG A 172 -11.44 -8.13 9.73
C ARG A 172 -12.78 -8.24 8.97
N ARG A 173 -13.80 -7.49 9.38
CA ARG A 173 -15.10 -7.44 8.67
C ARG A 173 -14.99 -6.68 7.35
N PHE A 174 -14.17 -5.63 7.29
CA PHE A 174 -13.86 -4.90 6.08
C PHE A 174 -13.21 -5.79 5.02
N LEU A 175 -12.23 -6.62 5.42
CA LEU A 175 -11.62 -7.60 4.51
C LEU A 175 -12.67 -8.56 3.91
N ARG A 176 -13.64 -9.01 4.71
CA ARG A 176 -14.77 -9.83 4.23
C ARG A 176 -15.67 -9.12 3.21
N TRP A 177 -15.90 -7.83 3.40
CA TRP A 177 -16.81 -7.06 2.54
C TRP A 177 -16.20 -6.66 1.21
N PHE A 178 -14.92 -6.27 1.23
CA PHE A 178 -14.25 -5.68 0.07
C PHE A 178 -13.22 -6.59 -0.58
N GLY A 179 -12.68 -7.56 0.15
CA GLY A 179 -11.72 -8.54 -0.35
C GLY A 179 -10.56 -7.93 -1.14
N PRO A 180 -9.84 -6.91 -0.60
CA PRO A 180 -8.68 -6.37 -1.30
C PRO A 180 -7.66 -7.50 -1.55
N ARG A 181 -6.84 -7.37 -2.58
CA ARG A 181 -5.82 -8.39 -2.87
C ARG A 181 -4.76 -8.43 -1.78
N TYR A 182 -4.38 -7.25 -1.29
CA TYR A 182 -3.35 -7.08 -0.27
C TYR A 182 -3.88 -6.26 0.91
N HIS A 183 -3.45 -6.63 2.11
CA HIS A 183 -3.57 -5.81 3.31
C HIS A 183 -2.20 -5.70 3.96
N LEU A 184 -1.62 -4.51 3.94
CA LEU A 184 -0.33 -4.21 4.56
C LEU A 184 -0.55 -3.60 5.95
N HIS A 185 0.15 -4.10 6.96
CA HIS A 185 0.10 -3.55 8.30
C HIS A 185 1.44 -3.55 9.04
N GLY A 186 1.54 -2.71 10.06
CA GLY A 186 2.68 -2.64 11.00
C GLY A 186 2.25 -3.08 12.41
N HIS A 187 2.65 -2.30 13.42
CA HIS A 187 2.28 -2.36 14.85
C HIS A 187 2.78 -3.59 15.61
N VAL A 188 2.68 -4.77 15.00
CA VAL A 188 3.14 -6.03 15.60
C VAL A 188 4.60 -6.24 15.22
N HIS A 189 5.51 -5.93 16.14
CA HIS A 189 6.95 -6.02 15.88
C HIS A 189 7.40 -7.47 15.74
N ARG A 190 8.20 -7.71 14.70
CA ARG A 190 8.73 -9.03 14.36
C ARG A 190 10.19 -9.17 14.77
N TYR A 191 10.42 -9.70 15.97
CA TYR A 191 11.77 -9.99 16.46
C TYR A 191 12.37 -11.27 15.85
N ASP A 192 11.53 -12.26 15.57
CA ASP A 192 11.93 -13.51 14.94
C ASP A 192 11.56 -13.50 13.44
N ARG A 193 12.59 -13.39 12.60
CA ARG A 193 12.45 -13.35 11.14
C ARG A 193 12.07 -14.71 10.53
N SER A 194 12.21 -15.81 11.27
CA SER A 194 11.84 -17.15 10.79
C SER A 194 10.32 -17.36 10.74
N GLN A 195 9.56 -16.57 11.51
CA GLN A 195 8.10 -16.61 11.47
C GLN A 195 7.58 -16.09 10.12
N PRO A 196 6.44 -16.56 9.63
CA PRO A 196 5.79 -15.95 8.47
C PRO A 196 5.28 -14.54 8.85
N ASN A 197 5.46 -13.56 7.96
CA ASN A 197 4.76 -12.26 8.03
C ASN A 197 3.45 -12.23 7.24
N THR A 198 3.19 -13.24 6.43
CA THR A 198 2.05 -13.26 5.53
C THR A 198 1.05 -14.31 5.96
N THR A 199 -0.21 -13.92 6.05
CA THR A 199 -1.35 -14.81 6.28
C THR A 199 -2.40 -14.55 5.21
N THR A 200 -2.91 -15.61 4.59
CA THR A 200 -4.05 -15.48 3.67
C THR A 200 -5.37 -15.53 4.44
N PHE A 201 -6.18 -14.49 4.30
CA PHE A 201 -7.53 -14.41 4.87
C PHE A 201 -8.55 -14.19 3.75
N LEU A 202 -9.35 -15.22 3.45
CA LEU A 202 -10.40 -15.17 2.42
C LEU A 202 -9.92 -14.64 1.05
N GLY A 203 -8.69 -15.01 0.66
CA GLY A 203 -8.07 -14.60 -0.60
C GLY A 203 -7.31 -13.26 -0.55
N THR A 204 -7.38 -12.53 0.57
CA THR A 204 -6.51 -11.37 0.84
C THR A 204 -5.20 -11.84 1.45
N GLU A 205 -4.07 -11.38 0.91
CA GLU A 205 -2.75 -11.55 1.55
C GLU A 205 -2.54 -10.45 2.59
N VAL A 206 -2.58 -10.82 3.86
CA VAL A 206 -2.34 -9.91 5.00
C VAL A 206 -0.87 -10.00 5.38
N ILE A 207 -0.13 -8.92 5.17
CA ILE A 207 1.33 -8.86 5.26
C ILE A 207 1.73 -7.89 6.37
N ASN A 208 2.43 -8.40 7.37
CA ASN A 208 3.14 -7.58 8.34
C ASN A 208 4.44 -7.05 7.72
N VAL A 209 4.55 -5.73 7.61
CA VAL A 209 5.66 -5.08 6.91
C VAL A 209 6.84 -4.74 7.81
N HIS A 210 6.75 -4.95 9.13
CA HIS A 210 7.78 -4.56 10.09
C HIS A 210 9.16 -5.20 9.81
N PRO A 211 10.26 -4.42 9.80
CA PRO A 211 10.31 -2.95 9.74
C PRO A 211 10.19 -2.42 8.29
N TYR A 212 10.50 -3.27 7.30
CA TYR A 212 10.18 -3.02 5.90
C TYR A 212 9.97 -4.32 5.09
N GLN A 213 9.34 -4.19 3.92
CA GLN A 213 9.23 -5.21 2.88
C GLN A 213 9.39 -4.59 1.48
N ALA A 214 10.16 -5.24 0.60
CA ALA A 214 10.14 -4.97 -0.82
C ALA A 214 9.17 -5.96 -1.48
N LEU A 215 8.06 -5.47 -2.00
CA LEU A 215 6.95 -6.28 -2.50
C LEU A 215 6.78 -6.10 -4.01
N ALA A 216 6.25 -7.11 -4.67
CA ALA A 216 5.81 -7.06 -6.06
C ALA A 216 4.29 -7.33 -6.07
N LEU A 217 3.49 -6.26 -6.13
CA LEU A 217 2.04 -6.36 -6.05
C LEU A 217 1.46 -6.75 -7.41
N HIS A 218 0.70 -7.84 -7.45
CA HIS A 218 0.08 -8.33 -8.67
C HIS A 218 -1.42 -8.09 -8.63
N ILE A 219 -1.90 -7.14 -9.44
CA ILE A 219 -3.33 -6.84 -9.58
C ILE A 219 -3.77 -7.29 -10.98
N PRO A 220 -4.55 -8.37 -11.12
CA PRO A 220 -4.94 -8.91 -12.43
C PRO A 220 -5.57 -7.87 -13.35
N ALA A 221 -6.37 -6.97 -12.79
CA ALA A 221 -7.04 -5.90 -13.52
C ALA A 221 -6.12 -4.72 -13.91
N LEU A 222 -4.81 -4.79 -13.62
CA LEU A 222 -3.77 -3.85 -14.06
C LEU A 222 -2.70 -4.53 -14.93
N GLY A 223 -2.93 -5.77 -15.37
CA GLY A 223 -2.01 -6.49 -16.25
C GLY A 223 -1.73 -5.74 -17.56
N PRO A 224 -0.66 -6.11 -18.29
CA PRO A 224 -0.21 -5.37 -19.46
C PRO A 224 -1.39 -5.16 -20.40
N SER A 225 -1.71 -3.89 -20.67
CA SER A 225 -2.73 -3.53 -21.64
C SER A 225 -2.36 -4.22 -22.94
N SER A 226 -3.21 -5.12 -23.44
CA SER A 226 -3.13 -5.55 -24.82
C SER A 226 -3.52 -4.35 -25.69
N THR A 227 -2.63 -3.38 -25.85
CA THR A 227 -2.60 -2.55 -27.04
C THR A 227 -2.20 -3.48 -28.17
N SER A 228 -3.21 -4.13 -28.75
CA SER A 228 -3.16 -4.64 -30.10
C SER A 228 -2.94 -3.43 -31.01
N GLU A 229 -1.68 -3.05 -31.17
CA GLU A 229 -1.22 -2.30 -32.32
C GLU A 229 -1.40 -3.26 -33.50
N THR A 230 -2.58 -3.21 -34.11
CA THR A 230 -2.85 -3.84 -35.40
C THR A 230 -1.93 -3.14 -36.40
N ALA A 231 -0.71 -3.63 -36.52
CA ALA A 231 0.15 -3.35 -37.65
C ALA A 231 -0.60 -3.85 -38.89
N ILE A 232 -1.27 -2.92 -39.57
CA ILE A 232 -1.83 -3.13 -40.90
C ILE A 232 -0.62 -3.38 -41.79
N ASN A 233 -0.30 -4.65 -41.97
CA ASN A 233 0.75 -5.09 -42.87
C ASN A 233 0.18 -4.97 -44.30
N HIS A 234 0.38 -3.80 -44.92
CA HIS A 234 0.18 -3.65 -46.36
C HIS A 234 1.31 -4.39 -47.08
N SER A 235 1.09 -5.65 -47.43
CA SER A 235 1.88 -6.33 -48.45
C SER A 235 1.50 -5.77 -49.84
N PRO A 236 2.44 -5.26 -50.64
CA PRO A 236 2.17 -4.95 -52.04
C PRO A 236 2.08 -6.25 -52.84
N ALA A 237 1.00 -6.38 -53.61
CA ALA A 237 0.75 -7.50 -54.51
C ALA A 237 1.88 -7.62 -55.54
N THR A 238 2.54 -8.77 -55.59
CA THR A 238 3.46 -9.15 -56.67
C THR A 238 2.65 -9.81 -57.79
N LEU A 239 2.61 -9.17 -58.95
CA LEU A 239 2.01 -9.75 -60.17
C LEU A 239 2.91 -10.88 -60.71
N PRO A 240 2.34 -11.96 -61.27
CA PRO A 240 3.13 -13.03 -61.86
C PRO A 240 3.67 -12.61 -63.24
N VAL A 241 5.00 -12.70 -63.39
CA VAL A 241 5.68 -12.63 -64.69
C VAL A 241 5.53 -13.98 -65.38
N THR A 242 4.94 -13.96 -66.57
CA THR A 242 4.85 -15.09 -67.49
C THR A 242 6.17 -15.23 -68.25
N GLU A 243 6.94 -16.29 -67.98
CA GLU A 243 8.04 -16.69 -68.86
C GLU A 243 7.54 -17.70 -69.91
N ARG A 244 7.76 -17.32 -71.17
CA ARG A 244 7.54 -18.14 -72.35
C ARG A 244 8.71 -19.10 -72.54
N ARG A 245 8.36 -20.32 -72.96
CA ARG A 245 9.26 -21.37 -73.48
C ARG A 245 10.16 -20.86 -74.62
N ALA A 246 11.42 -21.31 -74.61
CA ALA A 246 12.17 -21.79 -75.76
C ALA A 246 13.08 -22.94 -75.28
#